data_AF-A0AAV6HY13-F1
#
_entry.id   AF-A0AAV6HY13-F1
#
_cell.length_a   1.000
_cell.length_b   1.000
_cell.length_c   1.000
_cell.angle_alpha   90.00
_cell.angle_beta   90.00
_cell.angle_gamma   90.00
#
_symmetry.space_group_name_H-M   'P 1'
#
loop_
_entity.id
_entity.type
_entity.pdbx_description
1 polymer ?
#
loop_
_entity_poly.entity_id
_entity_poly.type
_entity_poly.pdbx_seq_one_letter_code
_entity_poly.pdbx_strand_id
1 'polypeptide(L)'
;MALRHPNIIFTVCDPDAEVINSWMAGQNLYLEEPQFAMMLAQAQAGNLHYEINPAHVIHRVNVIILALELEEAKPSRSPKGDIELADWDLSLRRLNRAAQFWPKIHN
;
A
#
# COMPACT_ATOMS: atom_id res chain seq x y z
N MET A 1 14.97 12.48 9.82
CA MET A 1 13.57 12.90 10.07
C MET A 1 12.80 11.69 10.54
N ALA A 2 12.28 11.68 11.75
CA ALA A 2 11.48 10.57 12.24
C ALA A 2 10.06 10.69 11.68
N LEU A 3 9.54 9.62 11.06
CA LEU A 3 8.14 9.46 10.62
C LEU A 3 7.16 9.37 11.82
N ARG A 4 7.44 10.04 12.94
CA ARG A 4 6.56 10.11 14.10
C ARG A 4 5.69 11.34 14.00
N HIS A 5 4.66 11.28 13.16
CA HIS A 5 3.50 12.14 13.37
C HIS A 5 2.59 11.41 14.36
N PRO A 6 2.50 11.84 15.64
CA PRO A 6 1.87 11.05 16.71
C PRO A 6 0.38 10.76 16.47
N ASN A 7 -0.25 11.48 15.54
CA ASN A 7 -1.68 11.40 15.27
C ASN A 7 -2.03 10.77 13.92
N ILE A 8 -1.05 10.28 13.14
CA ILE A 8 -1.31 9.65 11.85
C ILE A 8 -0.80 8.21 11.91
N ILE A 9 -1.73 7.28 11.70
CA ILE A 9 -1.45 5.85 11.58
C ILE A 9 -1.36 5.52 10.09
N PHE A 10 -0.26 4.90 9.70
CA PHE A 10 -0.03 4.39 8.36
C PHE A 10 -0.25 2.89 8.35
N THR A 11 -0.97 2.40 7.34
CA THR A 11 -1.07 0.97 7.05
C THR A 11 -0.66 0.75 5.61
N VAL A 12 0.39 -0.04 5.42
CA VAL A 12 0.85 -0.49 4.11
C VAL A 12 0.22 -1.85 3.84
N CYS A 13 -0.44 -1.99 2.69
CA CYS A 13 -1.09 -3.24 2.30
C CYS A 13 -0.57 -3.75 0.97
N ASP A 14 -0.34 -5.06 0.91
CA ASP A 14 0.00 -5.78 -0.31
C ASP A 14 -0.62 -7.18 -0.21
N PRO A 15 -1.33 -7.67 -1.25
CA PRO A 15 -1.88 -9.03 -1.25
C PRO A 15 -0.80 -10.12 -1.23
N ASP A 16 0.45 -9.80 -1.60
CA ASP A 16 1.59 -10.70 -1.52
C ASP A 16 2.19 -10.72 -0.11
N ALA A 17 2.01 -11.85 0.58
CA ALA A 17 2.53 -12.07 1.92
C ALA A 17 4.07 -12.06 1.95
N GLU A 18 4.75 -12.48 0.88
CA GLU A 18 6.22 -12.46 0.82
C GLU A 18 6.75 -11.03 0.80
N VAL A 19 6.10 -10.14 0.04
CA VAL A 19 6.43 -8.71 0.00
C VAL A 19 6.25 -8.06 1.36
N ILE A 20 5.09 -8.27 2.01
CA ILE A 20 4.84 -7.74 3.35
C ILE A 20 5.88 -8.27 4.35
N ASN A 21 6.15 -9.57 4.35
CA ASN A 21 7.11 -10.18 5.27
C ASN A 21 8.53 -9.63 5.06
N SER A 22 8.94 -9.40 3.82
CA SER A 22 10.22 -8.77 3.49
C SER A 22 10.32 -7.35 4.05
N TRP A 23 9.29 -6.53 3.88
CA TRP A 23 9.24 -5.17 4.43
C TRP A 23 9.21 -5.14 5.95
N MET A 24 8.48 -6.05 6.60
CA MET A 24 8.50 -6.19 8.05
C MET A 24 9.91 -6.55 8.55
N ALA A 25 10.60 -7.45 7.86
CA ALA A 25 11.94 -7.87 8.23
C ALA A 25 13.02 -6.83 7.89
N GLY A 26 12.71 -5.83 7.05
CA GLY A 26 13.68 -4.86 6.55
C GLY A 26 14.84 -5.52 5.80
N GLN A 27 14.62 -6.72 5.24
CA GLN A 27 15.66 -7.47 4.55
C GLN A 27 16.18 -6.67 3.36
N ASN A 28 17.49 -6.74 3.11
CA ASN A 28 18.25 -5.98 2.11
C ASN A 28 18.38 -4.46 2.39
N LEU A 29 17.37 -3.82 3.00
CA LEU A 29 17.41 -2.37 3.31
C LEU A 29 18.51 -2.01 4.32
N TYR A 30 18.84 -2.87 5.28
CA TYR A 30 19.93 -2.60 6.22
C TYR A 30 21.32 -2.55 5.57
N LEU A 31 21.50 -3.22 4.42
CA LEU A 31 22.77 -3.24 3.69
C LEU A 31 22.86 -2.09 2.68
N GLU A 32 21.75 -1.78 2.01
CA GLU A 32 21.70 -0.78 0.94
C GLU A 32 21.39 0.63 1.45
N GLU A 33 20.46 0.77 2.40
CA GLU A 33 20.01 2.05 2.96
C GLU A 33 19.80 1.98 4.49
N PRO A 34 20.89 1.86 5.28
CA PRO A 34 20.80 1.62 6.72
C PRO A 34 20.03 2.70 7.50
N GLN A 35 20.10 3.96 7.05
CA GLN A 35 19.37 5.06 7.67
C GLN A 35 17.86 4.96 7.42
N PHE A 36 17.47 4.50 6.23
CA PHE A 36 16.07 4.26 5.88
C PHE A 36 15.53 3.05 6.63
N ALA A 37 16.30 1.96 6.72
CA ALA A 37 15.95 0.79 7.51
C ALA A 37 15.72 1.13 8.99
N MET A 38 16.59 1.94 9.60
CA MET A 38 16.41 2.43 10.96
C MET A 38 15.15 3.30 11.11
N MET A 39 14.89 4.20 10.16
CA MET A 39 13.68 5.02 10.18
C MET A 39 12.42 4.16 10.09
N LEU A 40 12.43 3.13 9.24
CA LEU A 40 11.32 2.20 9.06
C LEU A 40 11.06 1.41 10.35
N ALA A 41 12.10 0.84 10.97
CA ALA A 41 11.98 0.13 12.24
C ALA A 41 11.42 1.01 13.37
N GLN A 42 11.83 2.28 13.41
CA GLN A 42 11.29 3.25 14.37
C GLN A 42 9.81 3.60 14.12
N ALA A 43 9.38 3.63 12.86
CA ALA A 43 7.99 3.85 12.49
C ALA A 43 7.12 2.63 12.81
N GLN A 44 7.62 1.41 12.56
CA GLN A 44 6.95 0.14 12.88
C GLN A 44 6.66 0.01 14.38
N ALA A 45 7.57 0.47 15.23
CA ALA A 45 7.38 0.49 16.68
C ALA A 45 6.36 1.57 17.15
N GLY A 46 5.86 2.41 16.25
CA GLY A 46 4.97 3.51 16.54
C GLY A 46 3.67 3.43 15.76
N ASN A 47 3.68 4.04 14.58
CA ASN A 47 2.48 4.38 13.81
C ASN A 47 2.42 3.75 12.41
N LEU A 48 3.32 2.82 12.09
CA LEU A 48 3.31 2.09 10.82
C LEU A 48 2.94 0.62 11.05
N HIS A 49 1.93 0.15 10.32
CA HIS A 49 1.48 -1.24 10.33
C HIS A 49 1.50 -1.81 8.92
N TYR A 50 1.58 -3.14 8.84
CA TYR A 50 1.42 -3.88 7.59
C TYR A 50 0.19 -4.78 7.68
N GLU A 51 -0.50 -4.93 6.55
CA GLU A 51 -1.69 -5.79 6.45
C GLU A 51 -1.70 -6.50 5.09
N ILE A 52 -1.92 -7.80 5.09
CA ILE A 52 -1.95 -8.60 3.85
C ILE A 52 -3.33 -8.52 3.19
N ASN A 53 -4.39 -8.32 3.98
CA ASN A 53 -5.75 -8.20 3.48
C ASN A 53 -6.27 -6.76 3.56
N PRO A 54 -6.25 -5.99 2.46
CA PRO A 54 -6.77 -4.62 2.44
C PRO A 54 -8.21 -4.48 2.97
N ALA A 55 -9.04 -5.51 2.83
CA ALA A 55 -10.42 -5.49 3.32
C ALA A 55 -10.54 -5.35 4.84
N HIS A 56 -9.51 -5.74 5.61
CA HIS A 56 -9.52 -5.59 7.08
C HIS A 56 -9.37 -4.14 7.54
N VAL A 57 -8.71 -3.31 6.75
CA VAL A 57 -8.28 -1.97 7.16
C VAL A 57 -8.99 -0.87 6.41
N ILE A 58 -9.56 -1.17 5.25
CA ILE A 58 -10.23 -0.20 4.38
C ILE A 58 -11.34 0.61 5.05
N HIS A 59 -12.06 0.03 6.02
CA HIS A 59 -13.14 0.72 6.74
C HIS A 59 -12.64 1.61 7.88
N ARG A 60 -11.34 1.60 8.18
CA ARG A 60 -10.73 2.27 9.35
C ARG A 60 -9.77 3.40 8.96
N VAL A 61 -9.51 3.57 7.68
CA VAL A 61 -8.59 4.59 7.17
C VAL A 61 -9.35 5.86 6.79
N ASN A 62 -8.67 7.01 6.75
CA ASN A 62 -9.27 8.27 6.26
C ASN A 62 -8.84 8.61 4.84
N VAL A 63 -7.65 8.13 4.45
CA VAL A 63 -7.01 8.38 3.15
C VAL A 63 -6.45 7.06 2.65
N ILE A 64 -6.65 6.78 1.36
CA ILE A 64 -6.10 5.61 0.68
C ILE A 64 -5.16 6.11 -0.41
N ILE A 65 -3.93 5.61 -0.39
CA ILE A 65 -2.93 5.85 -1.43
C ILE A 65 -2.79 4.55 -2.22
N LEU A 66 -3.04 4.61 -3.53
CA LEU A 66 -2.78 3.51 -4.46
C LEU A 66 -1.42 3.74 -5.10
N ALA A 67 -0.46 2.85 -4.81
CA ALA A 67 0.87 2.84 -5.38
C ALA A 67 1.09 1.49 -6.06
N LEU A 68 0.49 1.32 -7.24
CA LEU A 68 0.54 0.08 -8.01
C LEU A 68 1.53 0.25 -9.16
N GLU A 69 2.20 -0.84 -9.52
CA GLU A 69 3.06 -0.87 -10.70
C GLU A 69 2.23 -0.60 -11.97
N LEU A 70 2.85 0.07 -12.94
CA LEU A 70 2.28 0.29 -14.25
C LEU A 70 2.92 -0.71 -15.20
N GLU A 71 2.15 -1.71 -15.63
CA GLU A 71 2.63 -2.65 -16.65
C GLU A 71 2.51 -2.01 -18.03
N GLU A 72 3.58 -2.08 -18.84
CA GLU A 72 3.48 -1.75 -20.26
C GLU A 72 2.63 -2.80 -20.97
N ALA A 73 1.64 -2.37 -21.75
CA ALA A 73 0.82 -3.30 -22.50
C ALA A 73 1.70 -4.08 -23.48
N LYS A 74 1.44 -5.39 -23.54
CA LYS A 74 2.17 -6.25 -24.49
C LYS A 74 2.06 -5.67 -25.91
N PRO A 75 3.15 -5.68 -26.70
CA PRO A 75 3.16 -5.09 -28.05
C PRO A 75 2.09 -5.66 -28.99
N SER A 76 1.65 -6.90 -28.75
CA SER A 76 0.58 -7.57 -29.48
C SER A 76 -0.83 -7.04 -29.20
N ARG A 77 -1.03 -6.34 -28.07
CA ARG A 77 -2.31 -5.73 -27.65
C ARG A 77 -2.35 -4.23 -27.89
N SER A 78 -1.22 -3.53 -27.72
CA SER A 78 -1.09 -2.12 -28.12
C SER A 78 0.25 -1.87 -28.82
N PRO A 79 0.24 -1.66 -30.15
CA PRO A 79 1.46 -1.33 -30.90
C PRO A 79 2.04 0.05 -30.54
N LYS A 80 1.32 0.86 -29.75
CA LYS A 80 1.71 2.23 -29.38
C LYS A 80 2.34 2.34 -27.99
N GLY A 81 2.52 1.23 -27.28
CA GLY A 81 3.10 1.24 -25.92
C GLY A 81 2.14 1.85 -24.89
N ASP A 82 0.84 1.54 -25.00
CA ASP A 82 -0.12 1.95 -23.97
C ASP A 82 0.18 1.26 -22.62
N ILE A 83 -0.23 1.88 -21.52
CA ILE A 83 -0.07 1.33 -20.18
C ILE A 83 -1.29 0.46 -19.84
N GLU A 84 -1.07 -0.77 -19.37
CA GLU A 84 -2.11 -1.68 -18.90
C GLU A 84 -2.50 -1.32 -17.46
N LEU A 85 -3.74 -0.86 -17.26
CA LEU A 85 -4.28 -0.43 -15.96
C LEU A 85 -5.08 -1.52 -15.24
N ALA A 86 -4.84 -2.80 -15.56
CA ALA A 86 -5.66 -3.91 -15.06
C ALA A 86 -5.69 -3.98 -13.53
N ASP A 87 -4.53 -3.80 -12.89
CA ASP A 87 -4.42 -3.80 -11.43
C ASP A 87 -5.03 -2.57 -10.77
N TRP A 88 -5.02 -1.43 -11.48
CA TRP A 88 -5.70 -0.22 -11.06
C TRP A 88 -7.23 -0.39 -11.09
N ASP A 89 -7.80 -0.93 -12.17
CA ASP A 89 -9.26 -1.17 -12.27
C ASP A 89 -9.71 -2.20 -11.23
N LEU A 90 -8.95 -3.29 -11.03
CA LEU A 90 -9.24 -4.28 -10.00
C LEU A 90 -9.22 -3.66 -8.59
N SER A 91 -8.20 -2.86 -8.29
CA SER A 91 -8.06 -2.19 -6.99
C SER A 91 -9.19 -1.18 -6.77
N LEU A 92 -9.53 -0.37 -7.76
CA LEU A 92 -10.66 0.58 -7.69
C LEU A 92 -12.00 -0.14 -7.50
N ARG A 93 -12.23 -1.29 -8.14
CA ARG A 93 -13.44 -2.10 -7.93
C ARG A 93 -13.52 -2.66 -6.51
N ARG A 94 -12.40 -3.12 -5.95
CA ARG A 94 -12.33 -3.58 -4.54
C ARG A 94 -12.60 -2.43 -3.58
N LEU A 95 -12.01 -1.25 -3.83
CA LEU A 95 -12.29 -0.04 -3.06
C LEU A 95 -13.77 0.34 -3.12
N ASN A 96 -14.35 0.41 -4.32
CA ASN A 96 -15.77 0.76 -4.50
C ASN A 96 -16.71 -0.22 -3.79
N ARG A 97 -16.41 -1.53 -3.82
CA ARG A 97 -17.20 -2.53 -3.09
C ARG A 97 -17.08 -2.36 -1.58
N ALA A 98 -15.89 -2.08 -1.07
CA ALA A 98 -15.70 -1.84 0.36
C ALA A 98 -16.31 -0.51 0.83
N ALA A 99 -16.25 0.54 0.00
CA ALA A 99 -16.84 1.84 0.30
C ALA A 99 -18.37 1.79 0.46
N GLN A 100 -19.06 0.79 -0.10
CA GLN A 100 -20.48 0.56 0.14
C GLN A 100 -20.82 0.31 1.63
N PHE A 101 -19.84 -0.12 2.42
CA PHE A 101 -19.97 -0.35 3.86
C PHE A 101 -19.36 0.77 4.70
N TRP A 102 -18.89 1.86 4.09
CA TRP A 102 -18.43 3.02 4.83
C TRP A 102 -19.62 3.63 5.58
N PRO A 103 -19.50 3.93 6.89
CA PRO A 103 -20.56 4.63 7.59
C PRO A 103 -20.83 5.95 6.88
N LYS A 104 -22.04 6.12 6.34
CA LYS A 104 -22.45 7.40 5.77
C LYS A 104 -22.35 8.42 6.89
N ILE A 105 -21.43 9.39 6.74
CA ILE A 105 -21.40 10.55 7.61
C ILE A 105 -22.68 11.33 7.27
N HIS A 106 -23.70 11.18 8.09
CA HIS A 106 -24.89 12.02 8.03
C HIS A 106 -24.47 13.39 8.59
N ASN A 107 -24.43 14.40 7.70
CA ASN A 107 -24.33 15.81 8.09
C ASN A 107 -25.60 16.27 8.78
#